data_AF-A0A853ESL1-F1
#
_entry.id   AF-A0A853ESL1-F1
#
_cell.length_a   1.000
_cell.length_b   1.000
_cell.length_c   1.000
_cell.angle_alpha   90.00
_cell.angle_beta   90.00
_cell.angle_gamma   90.00
#
_symmetry.space_group_name_H-M   'P 1'
#
loop_
_entity.id
_entity.type
_entity.pdbx_description
1 polymer ?
#
loop_
_entity_poly.entity_id
_entity_poly.type
_entity_poly.pdbx_seq_one_letter_code
_entity_poly.pdbx_strand_id
1 'polypeptide(L)'
;MSPQDDHETFVEGESAGVPAILDALTDLVERARTMPMSSSVLVNRNEALDLLDELREALPTQLTRADEVLSDADQVLNDAHAQAEELIETARRRAAELVASEQVVLQGQVQARELVAEAEATAAKLRREADDYCDRRLAEFEIDLGKVLAQVHAGRDRLAERLDEAGQPQDQR
;
A
#
# COMPACT_ATOMS: atom_id res chain seq x y z
N MET A 1 -11.17 26.98 -6.01
CA MET A 1 -10.07 27.94 -5.91
C MET A 1 -9.14 27.64 -7.06
N SER A 2 -9.41 28.24 -8.21
CA SER A 2 -8.62 28.04 -9.43
C SER A 2 -7.50 29.08 -9.43
N PRO A 3 -6.24 28.70 -9.67
CA PRO A 3 -5.17 29.69 -9.85
C PRO A 3 -5.39 30.39 -11.18
N GLN A 4 -5.40 31.71 -11.11
CA GLN A 4 -5.36 32.61 -12.24
C GLN A 4 -3.89 32.73 -12.62
N ASP A 5 -3.44 31.92 -13.59
CA ASP A 5 -2.14 32.15 -14.24
C ASP A 5 -2.35 33.23 -15.30
N ASP A 6 -2.29 34.49 -14.85
CA ASP A 6 -2.06 35.64 -15.70
C ASP A 6 -0.61 35.56 -16.21
N HIS A 7 -0.36 34.71 -17.22
CA HIS A 7 0.83 34.84 -18.04
C HIS A 7 0.66 36.06 -18.94
N GLU A 8 0.92 37.24 -18.37
CA GLU A 8 1.32 38.40 -19.14
C GLU A 8 2.60 38.01 -19.90
N THR A 9 2.44 37.62 -21.16
CA THR A 9 3.54 37.56 -22.12
C THR A 9 4.08 38.98 -22.28
N PHE A 10 5.10 39.29 -21.48
CA PHE A 10 6.01 40.41 -21.72
C PHE A 10 6.69 40.17 -23.07
N VAL A 11 6.12 40.74 -24.13
CA VAL A 11 6.83 40.98 -25.39
C VAL A 11 7.36 42.41 -25.33
N GLU A 12 8.36 42.62 -24.47
CA GLU A 12 9.12 43.86 -24.46
C GLU A 12 10.35 43.71 -25.38
N GLY A 13 10.32 44.48 -26.48
CA GLY A 13 11.50 44.89 -27.21
C GLY A 13 12.04 43.87 -28.20
N GLU A 14 11.53 43.92 -29.43
CA GLU A 14 12.31 43.53 -30.61
C GLU A 14 13.45 44.55 -30.80
N SER A 15 14.45 44.51 -29.92
CA SER A 15 15.80 44.78 -30.35
C SER A 15 16.11 43.70 -31.37
N ALA A 16 16.43 44.09 -32.59
CA ALA A 16 16.83 43.17 -33.64
C ALA A 16 17.86 42.19 -33.05
N GLY A 17 17.44 40.95 -32.79
CA GLY A 17 18.32 39.96 -32.16
C GLY A 17 19.55 39.74 -33.03
N VAL A 18 20.58 39.06 -32.50
CA VAL A 18 21.75 38.66 -33.29
C VAL A 18 21.40 38.11 -34.69
N PRO A 19 20.34 37.30 -34.88
CA PRO A 19 19.90 36.87 -36.21
C PRO A 19 19.51 38.02 -37.15
N ALA A 20 18.77 39.01 -36.66
CA ALA A 20 18.33 40.15 -37.46
C ALA A 20 19.49 41.08 -37.85
N ILE A 21 20.51 41.23 -36.99
CA ILE A 21 21.74 41.97 -37.32
C ILE A 21 22.55 41.22 -38.40
N LEU A 22 22.63 39.89 -38.30
CA LEU A 22 23.25 39.05 -39.32
C LEU A 22 22.49 39.09 -40.66
N ASP A 23 21.16 39.13 -40.62
CA ASP A 23 20.33 39.29 -41.81
C ASP A 23 20.55 40.65 -42.46
N ALA A 24 20.65 41.73 -41.67
CA ALA A 24 20.98 43.06 -42.17
C ALA A 24 22.39 43.14 -42.81
N LEU A 25 23.38 42.48 -42.20
CA LEU A 25 24.74 42.35 -42.75
C LEU A 25 24.73 41.57 -44.08
N THR A 26 23.97 40.49 -44.15
CA THR A 26 23.76 39.70 -45.38
C THR A 26 23.16 40.56 -46.48
N ASP A 27 22.06 41.25 -46.17
CA ASP A 27 21.35 42.15 -47.07
C ASP A 27 22.24 43.28 -47.60
N LEU A 28 23.09 43.85 -46.74
CA LEU A 28 24.04 44.90 -47.11
C LEU A 28 25.04 44.41 -48.17
N VAL A 29 25.51 43.16 -48.04
CA VAL A 29 26.45 42.55 -49.00
C VAL A 29 25.74 42.13 -50.29
N GLU A 30 24.53 41.60 -50.21
CA GLU A 30 23.76 41.14 -51.38
C GLU A 30 23.31 42.31 -52.28
N ARG A 31 22.95 43.45 -51.70
CA ARG A 31 22.52 44.66 -52.45
C ARG A 31 23.69 45.54 -52.90
N ALA A 32 24.92 45.19 -52.52
CA ALA A 32 26.10 45.97 -52.81
C ALA A 32 26.41 46.02 -54.31
N ARG A 33 27.02 47.13 -54.76
CA ARG A 33 27.32 47.32 -56.18
C ARG A 33 28.49 46.42 -56.60
N THR A 34 28.25 45.49 -57.52
CA THR A 34 29.29 44.61 -58.09
C THR A 34 30.19 45.35 -59.08
N MET A 35 31.49 45.05 -59.06
CA MET A 35 32.46 45.61 -60.01
C MET A 35 32.63 44.69 -61.23
N PRO A 36 32.61 45.20 -62.48
CA PRO A 36 32.77 44.37 -63.67
C PRO A 36 34.16 43.70 -63.69
N MET A 37 34.20 42.42 -64.08
CA MET A 37 35.41 41.57 -64.13
C MET A 37 36.06 41.26 -62.77
N SER A 38 35.34 41.39 -61.64
CA SER A 38 35.83 41.09 -60.29
C SER A 38 34.78 40.37 -59.43
N SER A 39 35.21 39.62 -58.41
CA SER A 39 34.36 39.05 -57.37
C SER A 39 34.07 40.02 -56.21
N SER A 40 34.49 41.28 -56.32
CA SER A 40 34.36 42.27 -55.24
C SER A 40 33.09 43.11 -55.36
N VAL A 41 32.53 43.46 -54.21
CA VAL A 41 31.36 44.35 -54.06
C VAL A 41 31.73 45.64 -53.32
N LEU A 42 31.08 46.74 -53.67
CA LEU A 42 31.23 48.03 -53.00
C LEU A 42 30.14 48.20 -51.94
N VAL A 43 30.55 48.17 -50.67
CA VAL A 43 29.69 48.37 -49.49
C VAL A 43 30.01 49.69 -48.79
N ASN A 44 29.01 50.25 -48.12
CA ASN A 44 29.22 51.40 -47.23
C ASN A 44 29.98 50.94 -45.98
N ARG A 45 31.20 51.45 -45.82
CA ARG A 45 32.07 51.07 -44.70
C ARG A 45 31.48 51.44 -43.33
N ASN A 46 30.83 52.58 -43.21
CA ASN A 46 30.31 53.03 -41.91
C ASN A 46 29.14 52.14 -41.48
N GLU A 47 28.18 51.92 -42.38
CA GLU A 47 27.03 51.05 -42.14
C GLU A 47 27.43 49.61 -41.80
N ALA A 48 28.42 49.05 -42.50
CA ALA A 48 28.94 47.71 -42.18
C ALA A 48 29.62 47.64 -40.81
N LEU A 49 30.34 48.69 -40.41
CA LEU A 49 30.99 48.72 -39.09
C LEU A 49 29.98 48.93 -37.96
N ASP A 50 28.95 49.75 -38.17
CA ASP A 50 27.89 49.96 -37.19
C ASP A 50 27.15 48.65 -36.88
N LEU A 51 26.78 47.88 -37.92
CA LEU A 51 26.16 46.55 -37.76
C LEU A 51 27.10 45.55 -37.07
N LEU A 52 28.41 45.60 -37.35
CA LEU A 52 29.39 44.74 -36.68
C LEU A 52 29.59 45.10 -35.21
N ASP A 53 29.55 46.38 -34.85
CA ASP A 53 29.66 46.81 -33.46
C ASP A 53 28.38 46.47 -32.67
N GLU A 54 27.21 46.63 -33.29
CA GLU A 54 25.94 46.19 -32.71
C GLU A 54 25.92 44.67 -32.47
N LEU A 55 26.41 43.88 -33.44
CA LEU A 55 26.57 42.44 -33.29
C LEU A 55 27.54 42.08 -32.15
N ARG A 56 28.66 42.78 -32.05
CA ARG A 56 29.66 42.55 -30.98
C ARG A 56 29.13 42.87 -29.59
N GLU A 57 28.21 43.82 -29.47
CA GLU A 57 27.56 44.19 -28.21
C GLU A 57 26.44 43.21 -27.84
N ALA A 58 25.63 42.77 -28.81
CA ALA A 58 24.48 41.91 -28.58
C ALA A 58 24.83 40.42 -28.37
N LEU A 59 25.85 39.91 -29.08
CA LEU A 59 26.16 38.48 -29.15
C LEU A 59 26.60 37.85 -27.81
N PRO A 60 27.49 38.46 -27.01
CA PRO A 60 27.86 37.91 -25.71
C PRO A 60 26.67 37.72 -24.79
N THR A 61 25.78 38.71 -24.72
CA THR A 61 24.57 38.68 -23.87
C THR A 61 23.61 37.56 -24.31
N GLN A 62 23.44 37.35 -25.61
CA GLN A 62 22.57 36.27 -26.10
C GLN A 62 23.16 34.88 -25.85
N LEU A 63 24.47 34.71 -26.00
CA LEU A 63 25.14 33.43 -25.68
C LEU A 63 25.04 33.10 -24.20
N THR A 64 25.31 34.07 -23.31
CA THR A 64 25.15 33.86 -21.85
C THR A 64 23.73 33.44 -21.49
N ARG A 65 22.71 34.10 -22.07
CA ARG A 65 21.31 33.70 -21.83
C ARG A 65 21.01 32.30 -22.34
N ALA A 66 21.55 31.90 -23.49
CA ALA A 66 21.38 30.55 -24.00
C ALA A 66 22.03 29.51 -23.08
N ASP A 67 23.23 29.79 -22.57
CA ASP A 67 23.92 28.93 -21.61
C ASP A 67 23.16 28.82 -20.28
N GLU A 68 22.60 29.93 -19.78
CA GLU A 68 21.75 29.94 -18.58
C GLU A 68 20.50 29.07 -18.78
N VAL A 69 19.78 29.22 -19.90
CA VAL A 69 18.60 28.41 -20.20
C VAL A 69 18.94 26.93 -20.31
N LEU A 70 20.08 26.58 -20.92
CA LEU A 70 20.54 25.19 -21.00
C LEU A 70 20.89 24.63 -19.60
N SER A 71 21.58 25.42 -18.78
CA SER A 71 21.92 25.04 -17.41
C SER A 71 20.66 24.82 -16.55
N ASP A 72 19.68 25.72 -16.66
CA ASP A 72 18.40 25.60 -15.95
C ASP A 72 17.63 24.35 -16.40
N ALA A 73 17.61 24.07 -17.71
CA ALA A 73 16.98 22.87 -18.25
C ALA A 73 17.64 21.59 -17.73
N ASP A 74 18.98 21.54 -17.71
CA ASP A 74 19.73 20.41 -17.16
C ASP A 74 19.44 20.22 -15.66
N GLN A 75 19.35 21.32 -14.90
CA GLN A 75 19.02 21.27 -13.49
C GLN A 75 17.61 20.73 -13.24
N VAL A 76 16.61 21.21 -13.99
CA VAL A 76 15.23 20.72 -13.93
C VAL A 76 15.15 19.23 -14.27
N LEU A 77 15.87 18.79 -15.30
CA LEU A 77 15.90 17.37 -15.70
C LEU A 77 16.52 16.49 -14.61
N ASN A 78 17.61 16.94 -13.99
CA ASN A 78 18.26 16.20 -12.91
C ASN A 78 17.36 16.11 -11.68
N ASP A 79 16.70 17.20 -11.31
CA ASP A 79 15.74 17.23 -10.19
C ASP A 79 14.55 16.31 -10.47
N ALA A 80 14.01 16.33 -11.69
CA ALA A 80 12.92 15.44 -12.09
C ALA A 80 13.33 13.97 -12.04
N HIS A 81 14.54 13.62 -12.48
CA HIS A 81 15.07 12.26 -12.37
C HIS A 81 15.24 11.83 -10.91
N ALA A 82 15.78 12.69 -10.04
CA ALA A 82 15.94 12.39 -8.62
C ALA A 82 14.59 12.15 -7.93
N GLN A 83 13.59 13.00 -8.21
CA GLN A 83 12.23 12.85 -7.68
C GLN A 83 11.55 11.57 -8.19
N ALA A 84 11.75 11.23 -9.47
CA ALA A 84 11.21 10.00 -10.04
C ALA A 84 11.79 8.75 -9.36
N GLU A 85 13.11 8.74 -9.11
CA GLU A 85 13.76 7.62 -8.41
C GLU A 85 13.26 7.50 -6.97
N GLU A 86 13.14 8.62 -6.25
CA GLU A 86 12.58 8.64 -4.88
C GLU A 86 11.14 8.12 -4.84
N LEU A 87 10.32 8.51 -5.82
CA LEU A 87 8.94 8.05 -5.94
C LEU A 87 8.87 6.54 -6.19
N ILE A 88 9.70 6.02 -7.09
CA ILE A 88 9.78 4.59 -7.40
C ILE A 88 10.20 3.80 -6.17
N GLU A 89 11.22 4.24 -5.44
CA GLU A 89 11.68 3.58 -4.23
C GLU A 89 10.64 3.61 -3.11
N THR A 90 9.92 4.73 -2.96
CA THR A 90 8.81 4.84 -2.01
C THR A 90 7.67 3.89 -2.38
N ALA A 91 7.30 3.82 -3.66
CA ALA A 91 6.26 2.92 -4.15
C ALA A 91 6.64 1.44 -3.94
N ARG A 92 7.90 1.07 -4.22
CA ARG A 92 8.43 -0.28 -3.99
C ARG A 92 8.36 -0.67 -2.51
N ARG A 93 8.79 0.22 -1.62
CA ARG A 93 8.72 0.01 -0.16
C ARG A 93 7.28 -0.20 0.30
N ARG A 94 6.36 0.65 -0.17
CA ARG A 94 4.94 0.54 0.20
C ARG A 94 4.31 -0.76 -0.31
N ALA A 95 4.65 -1.18 -1.53
CA ALA A 95 4.19 -2.45 -2.07
C ALA A 95 4.69 -3.64 -1.22
N ALA A 96 5.96 -3.63 -0.81
CA ALA A 96 6.52 -4.66 0.05
C ALA A 96 5.81 -4.73 1.42
N GLU A 97 5.53 -3.58 2.04
CA GLU A 97 4.76 -3.52 3.30
C GLU A 97 3.35 -4.09 3.16
N LEU A 98 2.65 -3.77 2.06
CA LEU A 98 1.29 -4.28 1.82
C LEU A 98 1.30 -5.80 1.68
N VAL A 99 2.21 -6.36 0.88
CA VAL A 99 2.34 -7.81 0.71
C VAL A 99 2.67 -8.49 2.04
N ALA A 100 3.60 -7.91 2.83
CA ALA A 100 3.93 -8.45 4.14
C ALA A 100 2.71 -8.42 5.07
N SER A 101 1.94 -7.33 5.09
CA SER A 101 0.73 -7.22 5.91
C SER A 101 -0.35 -8.24 5.51
N GLU A 102 -0.55 -8.47 4.21
CA GLU A 102 -1.50 -9.45 3.70
C GLU A 102 -1.09 -10.88 4.09
N GLN A 103 0.21 -11.21 3.97
CA GLN A 103 0.73 -12.50 4.40
C GLN A 103 0.51 -12.74 5.90
N VAL A 104 0.74 -11.73 6.74
CA VAL A 104 0.47 -11.81 8.19
C VAL A 104 -1.01 -12.04 8.46
N VAL A 105 -1.91 -11.34 7.76
CA VAL A 105 -3.36 -11.53 7.90
C VAL A 105 -3.78 -12.95 7.48
N LEU A 106 -3.28 -13.46 6.35
CA LEU A 106 -3.59 -14.80 5.88
C LEU A 106 -3.08 -15.87 6.86
N GLN A 107 -1.85 -15.73 7.36
CA GLN A 107 -1.30 -16.64 8.38
C GLN A 107 -2.12 -16.60 9.67
N GLY A 108 -2.51 -15.40 10.13
CA GLY A 108 -3.36 -15.24 11.30
C GLY A 108 -4.73 -15.91 11.13
N GLN A 109 -5.33 -15.82 9.94
CA GLN A 109 -6.59 -16.51 9.63
C GLN A 109 -6.45 -18.04 9.63
N VAL A 110 -5.34 -18.58 9.10
CA VAL A 110 -5.06 -20.03 9.14
C VAL A 110 -4.92 -20.51 10.58
N GLN A 111 -4.09 -19.83 11.38
CA GLN A 111 -3.90 -20.18 12.79
C GLN A 111 -5.20 -20.07 13.60
N ALA A 112 -6.01 -19.03 13.35
CA ALA A 112 -7.30 -18.88 14.01
C ALA A 112 -8.25 -20.04 13.66
N ARG A 113 -8.29 -20.48 12.40
CA ARG A 113 -9.10 -21.65 11.99
C ARG A 113 -8.63 -22.93 12.65
N GLU A 114 -7.32 -23.16 12.70
CA GLU A 114 -6.74 -24.33 13.37
C GLU A 114 -7.07 -24.34 14.86
N LEU A 115 -6.92 -23.21 15.54
CA LEU A 115 -7.25 -23.06 16.96
C LEU A 115 -8.74 -23.31 17.24
N VAL A 116 -9.63 -22.78 16.38
CA VAL A 116 -11.08 -23.03 16.51
C VAL A 116 -11.39 -24.51 16.31
N ALA A 117 -10.80 -25.16 15.30
CA ALA A 117 -10.99 -26.58 15.06
C ALA A 117 -10.50 -27.45 16.22
N GLU A 118 -9.34 -27.10 16.80
CA GLU A 118 -8.80 -27.78 17.99
C GLU A 118 -9.70 -27.59 19.22
N ALA A 119 -10.20 -26.37 19.43
CA ALA A 119 -11.11 -26.06 20.52
C ALA A 119 -12.44 -26.82 20.38
N GLU A 120 -13.00 -26.90 19.17
CA GLU A 120 -14.21 -27.68 18.88
C GLU A 120 -14.00 -29.17 19.11
N ALA A 121 -12.87 -29.73 18.65
CA ALA A 121 -12.51 -31.12 18.87
C ALA A 121 -12.35 -31.44 20.36
N THR A 122 -11.69 -30.54 21.11
CA THR A 122 -11.50 -30.67 22.55
C THR A 122 -12.83 -30.59 23.29
N ALA A 123 -13.70 -29.65 22.93
CA ALA A 123 -15.03 -29.53 23.51
C ALA A 123 -15.89 -30.78 23.23
N ALA A 124 -15.82 -31.32 22.01
CA ALA A 124 -16.53 -32.55 21.64
C ALA A 124 -15.99 -33.78 22.40
N LYS A 125 -14.69 -33.84 22.66
CA LYS A 125 -14.08 -34.88 23.49
C LYS A 125 -14.54 -34.76 24.94
N LEU A 126 -14.46 -33.56 25.52
CA LEU A 126 -14.85 -33.30 26.91
C LEU A 126 -16.33 -33.65 27.16
N ARG A 127 -17.23 -33.30 26.23
CA ARG A 127 -18.65 -33.67 26.33
C ARG A 127 -18.83 -35.17 26.40
N ARG A 128 -18.21 -35.93 25.48
CA ARG A 128 -18.30 -37.39 25.48
C ARG A 128 -17.74 -38.00 26.77
N GLU A 129 -16.60 -37.51 27.24
CA GLU A 129 -16.01 -37.99 28.50
C GLU A 129 -16.90 -37.69 29.72
N ALA A 130 -17.59 -36.54 29.72
CA ALA A 130 -18.54 -36.19 30.77
C ALA A 130 -19.80 -37.07 30.71
N ASP A 131 -20.33 -37.34 29.52
CA ASP A 131 -21.48 -38.24 29.32
C ASP A 131 -21.13 -39.66 29.79
N ASP A 132 -19.98 -40.21 29.35
CA ASP A 132 -19.49 -41.53 29.76
C ASP A 132 -19.28 -41.62 31.29
N TYR A 133 -18.82 -40.53 31.91
CA TYR A 133 -18.66 -40.46 33.36
C TYR A 133 -20.02 -40.47 34.08
N CYS A 134 -20.98 -39.68 33.60
CA CYS A 134 -22.34 -39.64 34.15
C CYS A 134 -23.00 -41.01 34.07
N ASP A 135 -22.95 -41.68 32.91
CA ASP A 135 -23.52 -43.01 32.72
C ASP A 135 -22.91 -44.03 33.68
N ARG A 136 -21.58 -44.02 33.85
CA ARG A 136 -20.90 -44.91 34.80
C ARG A 136 -21.36 -44.67 36.24
N ARG A 137 -21.52 -43.40 36.64
CA ARG A 137 -22.00 -43.06 37.99
C ARG A 137 -23.45 -43.42 38.21
N LEU A 138 -24.30 -43.25 37.20
CA LEU A 138 -25.70 -43.66 37.27
C LEU A 138 -25.83 -45.17 37.37
N ALA A 139 -25.04 -45.94 36.61
CA ALA A 139 -25.02 -47.40 36.71
C ALA A 139 -24.52 -47.89 38.08
N GLU A 140 -23.48 -47.28 38.64
CA GLU A 140 -23.01 -47.56 40.00
C GLU A 140 -24.11 -47.28 41.04
N PHE A 141 -24.80 -46.15 40.90
CA PHE A 141 -25.90 -45.77 41.78
C PHE A 141 -27.10 -46.71 41.68
N GLU A 142 -27.44 -47.17 40.47
CA GLU A 142 -28.49 -48.17 40.24
C GLU A 142 -28.18 -49.49 40.98
N ILE A 143 -26.94 -49.96 40.90
CA ILE A 143 -26.51 -51.18 41.61
C ILE A 143 -26.67 -51.00 43.12
N ASP A 144 -26.25 -49.86 43.66
CA ASP A 144 -26.34 -49.60 45.10
C ASP A 144 -27.78 -49.45 45.58
N LEU A 145 -28.65 -48.75 44.82
CA LEU A 145 -30.08 -48.70 45.07
C LEU A 145 -30.71 -50.11 45.04
N GLY A 146 -30.30 -50.97 44.10
CA GLY A 146 -30.74 -52.35 44.03
C GLY A 146 -30.40 -53.14 45.30
N LYS A 147 -29.19 -52.97 45.85
CA LYS A 147 -28.80 -53.60 47.13
C LYS A 147 -29.65 -53.08 48.29
N VAL A 148 -29.90 -51.76 48.35
CA VAL A 148 -30.72 -51.14 49.40
C VAL A 148 -32.17 -51.65 49.32
N LEU A 149 -32.75 -51.72 48.12
CA LEU A 149 -34.10 -52.28 47.92
C LEU A 149 -34.17 -53.74 48.34
N ALA A 150 -33.18 -54.56 47.99
CA ALA A 150 -33.11 -55.96 48.43
C ALA A 150 -33.07 -56.08 49.96
N GLN A 151 -32.29 -55.22 50.64
CA GLN A 151 -32.26 -55.17 52.10
C GLN A 151 -33.61 -54.75 52.71
N VAL A 152 -34.30 -53.79 52.11
CA VAL A 152 -35.64 -53.36 52.54
C VAL A 152 -36.66 -54.49 52.37
N HIS A 153 -36.65 -55.19 51.23
CA HIS A 153 -37.52 -56.34 51.00
C HIS A 153 -37.28 -57.44 52.03
N ALA A 154 -36.02 -57.86 52.23
CA ALA A 154 -35.67 -58.85 53.25
C ALA A 154 -36.09 -58.42 54.67
N GLY A 155 -35.99 -57.13 54.99
CA GLY A 155 -36.46 -56.57 56.25
C GLY A 155 -37.98 -56.64 56.41
N ARG A 156 -38.74 -56.41 55.32
CA ARG A 156 -40.20 -56.52 55.30
C ARG A 156 -40.68 -57.96 55.41
N ASP A 157 -40.03 -58.89 54.71
CA ASP A 157 -40.39 -60.30 54.74
C ASP A 157 -40.22 -60.87 56.16
N ARG A 158 -39.10 -60.57 56.81
CA ARG A 158 -38.88 -60.93 58.23
C ARG A 158 -39.91 -60.34 59.19
N LEU A 159 -40.39 -59.11 58.92
CA LEU A 159 -41.43 -58.50 59.74
C LEU A 159 -42.78 -59.19 59.52
N ALA A 160 -43.11 -59.58 58.29
CA ALA A 160 -44.32 -60.32 57.96
C ALA A 160 -44.31 -61.71 58.63
N GLU A 161 -43.21 -62.46 58.53
CA GLU A 161 -43.04 -63.75 59.22
C GLU A 161 -43.30 -63.64 60.73
N ARG A 162 -42.72 -62.61 61.38
CA ARG A 162 -42.94 -62.35 62.81
C ARG A 162 -44.40 -62.02 63.16
N LEU A 163 -45.12 -61.35 62.27
CA LEU A 163 -46.53 -61.02 62.48
C LEU A 163 -47.44 -62.24 62.30
N ASP A 164 -47.12 -63.12 61.34
CA ASP A 164 -47.83 -64.37 61.11
C ASP A 164 -47.63 -65.36 62.28
N GLU A 165 -46.41 -65.45 62.82
CA GLU A 165 -46.11 -66.23 64.03
C GLU A 165 -46.82 -65.68 65.28
N ALA A 166 -46.94 -64.36 65.41
CA ALA A 166 -47.68 -63.73 66.51
C ALA A 166 -49.22 -63.88 66.37
N GLY A 167 -49.71 -64.22 65.18
CA GLY A 167 -51.13 -64.42 64.87
C GLY A 167 -51.64 -65.85 65.01
N GLN A 168 -50.77 -66.84 65.25
CA GLN A 168 -51.19 -68.23 65.52
C GLN A 168 -51.62 -68.37 66.99
N PRO A 169 -52.92 -68.53 67.31
CA PRO A 169 -53.34 -68.82 68.66
C PRO A 169 -52.74 -70.17 69.09
N GLN A 170 -52.20 -70.21 70.31
CA GLN A 170 -51.81 -71.45 70.99
C GLN A 170 -53.07 -72.30 71.25
N ASP A 171 -53.51 -73.04 70.23
CA ASP A 171 -54.47 -74.13 70.41
C ASP A 171 -53.69 -75.37 70.84
N GLN A 172 -53.25 -75.39 72.10
CA GLN A 172 -52.84 -76.61 72.76
C GLN A 172 -53.04 -76.53 74.28
N ARG A 173 -54.16 -77.13 74.68
CA ARG A 173 -54.53 -77.73 75.98
C ARG A 173 -55.23 -76.88 77.02
#